data_AF-A0A6A6GL33-F1
#
_entry.id   AF-A0A6A6GL33-F1
#
_cell.length_a   1.000
_cell.length_b   1.000
_cell.length_c   1.000
_cell.angle_alpha   90.00
_cell.angle_beta   90.00
_cell.angle_gamma   90.00
#
_symmetry.space_group_name_H-M   'P 1'
#
loop_
_entity.id
_entity.type
_entity.pdbx_description
1 polymer ?
#
loop_
_entity_poly.entity_id
_entity_poly.type
_entity_poly.pdbx_seq_one_letter_code
_entity_poly.pdbx_strand_id
1 'polypeptide(L)'
;MAAFSFAHSAFAIVCSPLAPSPLAYFPPLYTTRIWNIRSVRGFWSYGWHRLFARFFLVYGVWPGEWIERKLTGKRTDERADVGKVLGGFLSSAFCHSFAVRGVLGGEWSRATGEAKFFAINGFAVVFEEVIWRLVIAQRKKSGGGLARWYDGWIGRAWWITVLLASGRNFARGWVAAGLTREMSGM
;
A
#
# COMPACT_ATOMS: atom_id res chain seq x y z
N MET A 1 2.10 16.03 -2.23
CA MET A 1 3.18 15.15 -1.71
C MET A 1 4.29 15.93 -1.00
N ALA A 2 4.91 16.94 -1.63
CA ALA A 2 6.01 17.70 -1.00
C ALA A 2 5.63 18.37 0.34
N ALA A 3 4.48 19.06 0.39
CA ALA A 3 4.01 19.73 1.62
C ALA A 3 3.76 18.75 2.79
N PHE A 4 3.03 17.65 2.56
CA PHE A 4 2.83 16.60 3.58
C PHE A 4 4.16 16.01 4.06
N SER A 5 5.07 15.74 3.12
CA SER A 5 6.36 15.13 3.43
C SER A 5 7.26 16.09 4.23
N PHE A 6 7.22 17.37 3.88
CA PHE A 6 7.89 18.44 4.62
C PHE A 6 7.32 18.57 6.02
N ALA A 7 5.99 18.70 6.15
CA ALA A 7 5.31 18.84 7.44
C ALA A 7 5.62 17.67 8.38
N HIS A 8 5.54 16.43 7.90
CA HIS A 8 5.91 15.26 8.69
C HIS A 8 7.40 15.27 9.08
N SER A 9 8.29 15.61 8.16
CA SER A 9 9.74 15.64 8.45
C SER A 9 10.07 16.73 9.46
N ALA A 10 9.49 17.92 9.32
CA ALA A 10 9.64 19.01 10.27
C ALA A 10 9.11 18.61 11.66
N PHE A 11 7.93 17.98 11.72
CA PHE A 11 7.37 17.49 12.97
C PHE A 11 8.27 16.42 13.63
N ALA A 12 8.79 15.47 12.85
CA ALA A 12 9.72 14.46 13.35
C ALA A 12 11.03 15.07 13.88
N ILE A 13 11.55 16.13 13.22
CA ILE A 13 12.74 16.88 13.66
C ILE A 13 12.45 17.63 14.97
N VAL A 14 11.31 18.34 15.06
CA VAL A 14 10.91 19.05 16.29
C VAL A 14 10.75 18.08 17.44
N CYS A 15 10.14 16.92 17.18
CA CYS A 15 9.98 15.91 18.19
C CYS A 15 11.29 15.21 18.55
N SER A 16 12.35 15.27 17.72
CA SER A 16 13.64 14.54 17.83
C SER A 16 14.16 14.36 19.28
N PRO A 17 14.08 15.40 20.16
CA PRO A 17 14.56 15.30 21.53
C PRO A 17 13.72 14.41 22.47
N LEU A 18 12.52 13.97 22.08
CA LEU A 18 11.63 13.17 22.91
C LEU A 18 12.08 11.70 22.93
N ALA A 19 12.26 11.15 24.13
CA ALA A 19 12.57 9.73 24.32
C ALA A 19 11.30 8.84 24.22
N PRO A 20 11.41 7.58 23.76
CA PRO A 20 12.57 6.90 23.18
C PRO A 20 12.64 7.09 21.66
N SER A 21 13.43 8.05 21.17
CA SER A 21 13.66 8.40 19.74
C SER A 21 12.39 8.54 18.88
N PRO A 22 12.11 9.73 18.35
CA PRO A 22 10.93 9.94 17.51
C PRO A 22 11.03 9.24 16.17
N LEU A 23 12.21 8.78 15.74
CA LEU A 23 12.31 7.88 14.58
C LEU A 23 11.64 6.52 14.85
N ALA A 24 11.50 6.11 16.12
CA ALA A 24 10.73 4.94 16.52
C ALA A 24 9.22 5.17 16.41
N TYR A 25 8.74 6.42 16.48
CA TYR A 25 7.31 6.79 16.43
C TYR A 25 6.88 7.38 15.08
N PHE A 26 7.79 8.10 14.42
CA PHE A 26 7.64 8.82 13.16
C PHE A 26 8.71 8.31 12.17
N PRO A 27 8.57 7.06 11.69
CA PRO A 27 9.52 6.51 10.72
C PRO A 27 9.54 7.36 9.44
N PRO A 28 10.64 7.31 8.67
CA PRO A 28 10.69 7.98 7.37
C PRO A 28 9.47 7.63 6.52
N LEU A 29 8.77 8.65 6.01
CA LEU A 29 7.55 8.47 5.22
C LEU A 29 7.81 7.61 3.98
N TYR A 30 8.98 7.77 3.36
CA TYR A 30 9.41 6.97 2.22
C TYR A 30 10.82 6.46 2.49
N THR A 31 11.06 5.18 2.21
CA THR A 31 12.38 4.57 2.38
C THR A 31 13.09 4.33 1.05
N THR A 32 12.44 4.64 -0.07
CA THR A 32 13.03 4.50 -1.40
C THR A 32 12.50 5.61 -2.31
N ARG A 33 13.38 6.16 -3.16
CA ARG A 33 12.99 7.14 -4.18
C ARG A 33 11.97 6.51 -5.14
N ILE A 34 10.92 7.24 -5.50
CA ILE A 34 9.84 6.73 -6.35
C ILE A 34 10.36 6.14 -7.68
N TRP A 35 11.39 6.75 -8.26
CA TRP A 35 12.03 6.30 -9.50
C TRP A 35 12.72 4.93 -9.39
N ASN A 36 13.06 4.48 -8.17
CA ASN A 36 13.69 3.19 -7.93
C ASN A 36 12.66 2.07 -7.70
N ILE A 37 11.38 2.40 -7.58
CA ILE A 37 10.30 1.42 -7.43
C ILE A 37 10.04 0.70 -8.76
N ARG A 38 9.95 -0.63 -8.71
CA ARG A 38 9.81 -1.50 -9.88
C ARG A 38 8.65 -2.49 -9.75
N SER A 39 7.73 -2.29 -8.81
CA SER A 39 6.60 -3.19 -8.59
C SER A 39 5.51 -2.51 -7.76
N VAL A 40 4.27 -3.00 -7.86
CA VAL A 40 3.15 -2.52 -7.04
C VAL A 40 3.42 -2.84 -5.58
N ARG A 41 3.92 -4.05 -5.28
CA ARG A 41 4.34 -4.39 -3.90
C ARG A 41 5.40 -3.43 -3.38
N GLY A 42 6.39 -3.10 -4.22
CA GLY A 42 7.47 -2.19 -3.86
C GLY A 42 6.96 -0.77 -3.59
N PHE A 43 6.00 -0.29 -4.39
CA PHE A 43 5.35 0.99 -4.17
C PHE A 43 4.71 1.05 -2.77
N TRP A 44 3.86 0.08 -2.44
CA TRP A 44 3.16 0.06 -1.14
C TRP A 44 4.09 -0.21 0.05
N SER A 45 5.20 -0.91 -0.16
CA SER A 45 6.15 -1.23 0.91
C SER A 45 7.14 -0.10 1.21
N TYR A 46 7.55 0.66 0.18
CA TYR A 46 8.68 1.58 0.27
C TYR A 46 8.46 2.96 -0.36
N GLY A 47 7.57 3.05 -1.35
CA GLY A 47 7.32 4.26 -2.15
C GLY A 47 6.11 5.08 -1.69
N TRP A 48 5.25 4.53 -0.83
CA TRP A 48 4.09 5.20 -0.25
C TRP A 48 4.30 5.47 1.25
N HIS A 49 3.55 6.43 1.78
CA HIS A 49 3.72 6.91 3.15
C HIS A 49 3.63 5.77 4.17
N ARG A 50 4.68 5.61 4.98
CA ARG A 50 4.77 4.52 5.97
C ARG A 50 4.16 4.83 7.33
N LEU A 51 3.50 5.98 7.47
CA LEU A 51 2.89 6.46 8.70
C LEU A 51 2.01 5.40 9.39
N PHE A 52 1.18 4.69 8.60
CA PHE A 52 0.27 3.65 9.10
C PHE A 52 0.79 2.22 8.91
N ALA A 53 2.05 2.03 8.52
CA ALA A 53 2.57 0.70 8.18
C ALA A 53 2.49 -0.29 9.36
N ARG A 54 2.82 0.15 10.58
CA ARG A 54 2.70 -0.68 11.79
C ARG A 54 1.24 -1.00 12.12
N PHE A 55 0.35 -0.02 11.98
CA PHE A 55 -1.08 -0.21 12.23
C PHE A 55 -1.64 -1.30 11.31
N PHE A 56 -1.39 -1.21 10.00
CA PHE A 56 -1.86 -2.22 9.04
C PHE A 56 -1.14 -3.56 9.18
N LEU A 57 0.09 -3.59 9.69
CA LEU A 57 0.77 -4.84 10.00
C LEU A 57 0.06 -5.59 11.14
N VAL A 58 -0.22 -4.90 12.25
CA VAL A 58 -0.85 -5.52 13.43
C VAL A 58 -2.32 -5.85 13.18
N TYR A 59 -3.08 -4.92 12.58
CA TYR A 59 -4.54 -5.06 12.45
C TYR A 59 -5.00 -5.62 11.09
N GLY A 60 -4.10 -5.74 10.12
CA GLY A 60 -4.41 -6.28 8.80
C GLY A 60 -3.59 -7.52 8.47
N VAL A 61 -2.27 -7.37 8.41
CA VAL A 61 -1.36 -8.43 7.94
C VAL A 61 -1.38 -9.65 8.87
N TRP A 62 -1.26 -9.45 10.19
CA TRP A 62 -1.26 -10.57 11.15
C TRP A 62 -2.59 -11.35 11.18
N PRO A 63 -3.77 -10.71 11.29
CA PRO A 63 -5.04 -11.42 11.19
C PRO A 63 -5.20 -12.11 9.83
N GLY A 64 -4.83 -11.45 8.73
CA GLY A 64 -4.93 -12.01 7.39
C GLY A 64 -4.04 -13.26 7.20
N GLU A 65 -2.82 -13.23 7.71
CA GLU A 65 -1.94 -14.39 7.80
C GLU A 65 -2.60 -15.54 8.58
N TRP A 66 -3.11 -15.24 9.77
CA TRP A 66 -3.76 -16.23 10.63
C TRP A 66 -4.97 -16.89 9.94
N ILE A 67 -5.82 -16.09 9.28
CA ILE A 67 -6.97 -16.58 8.51
C ILE A 67 -6.51 -17.50 7.38
N GLU A 68 -5.55 -17.08 6.55
CA GLU A 68 -5.05 -17.91 5.45
C GLU A 68 -4.53 -19.25 5.97
N ARG A 69 -3.72 -19.23 7.03
CA ARG A 69 -3.17 -20.45 7.65
C ARG A 69 -4.27 -21.36 8.15
N LYS A 70 -5.27 -20.81 8.84
CA LYS A 70 -6.39 -21.58 9.37
C LYS A 70 -7.25 -22.21 8.27
N LEU A 71 -7.48 -21.51 7.17
CA LEU A 71 -8.30 -22.01 6.06
C LEU A 71 -7.56 -23.00 5.16
N THR A 72 -6.24 -22.84 5.00
CA THR A 72 -5.44 -23.68 4.09
C THR A 72 -4.67 -24.80 4.79
N GLY A 73 -4.70 -24.84 6.14
CA GLY A 73 -3.93 -25.80 6.93
C GLY A 73 -2.42 -25.58 6.92
N LYS A 74 -1.95 -24.43 6.41
CA LYS A 74 -0.51 -24.12 6.29
C LYS A 74 0.18 -24.05 7.65
N ARG A 75 1.29 -24.76 7.77
CA ARG A 75 2.20 -24.74 8.93
C ARG A 75 2.92 -23.40 9.05
N THR A 76 3.44 -23.09 10.23
CA THR A 76 4.10 -21.80 10.54
C THR A 76 5.29 -21.46 9.64
N ASP A 77 5.98 -22.47 9.13
CA ASP A 77 7.11 -22.36 8.19
C ASP A 77 6.69 -22.11 6.73
N GLU A 78 5.42 -22.36 6.40
CA GLU A 78 4.89 -22.12 5.06
C GLU A 78 4.49 -20.66 4.85
N ARG A 79 4.55 -20.21 3.58
CA ARG A 79 4.22 -18.84 3.20
C ARG A 79 2.70 -18.63 3.14
N ALA A 80 2.24 -17.64 3.90
CA ALA A 80 0.87 -17.12 3.88
C ALA A 80 0.84 -15.72 3.24
N ASP A 81 1.27 -15.62 1.99
CA ASP A 81 1.50 -14.33 1.33
C ASP A 81 0.19 -13.62 0.91
N VAL A 82 -0.87 -14.39 0.62
CA VAL A 82 -2.13 -13.87 0.09
C VAL A 82 -2.92 -13.17 1.19
N GLY A 83 -3.14 -13.86 2.31
CA GLY A 83 -3.83 -13.36 3.49
C GLY A 83 -3.12 -12.16 4.09
N LYS A 84 -1.78 -12.17 4.13
CA LYS A 84 -0.98 -11.00 4.55
C LYS A 84 -1.30 -9.76 3.73
N VAL A 85 -1.25 -9.89 2.40
CA VAL A 85 -1.50 -8.78 1.49
C VAL A 85 -2.95 -8.33 1.59
N LEU A 86 -3.90 -9.24 1.43
CA LEU A 86 -5.33 -8.92 1.45
C LEU A 86 -5.76 -8.33 2.79
N GLY A 87 -5.27 -8.86 3.91
CA GLY A 87 -5.54 -8.32 5.24
C GLY A 87 -5.02 -6.90 5.41
N GLY A 88 -3.79 -6.60 4.97
CA GLY A 88 -3.23 -5.25 4.99
C GLY A 88 -4.06 -4.25 4.17
N PHE A 89 -4.44 -4.62 2.94
CA PHE A 89 -5.25 -3.76 2.07
C PHE A 89 -6.70 -3.61 2.56
N LEU A 90 -7.29 -4.66 3.13
CA LEU A 90 -8.64 -4.60 3.69
C LEU A 90 -8.70 -3.71 4.94
N SER A 91 -7.70 -3.80 5.82
CA SER A 91 -7.59 -2.91 6.98
C SER A 91 -7.44 -1.45 6.55
N SER A 92 -6.60 -1.20 5.52
CA SER A 92 -6.49 0.14 4.93
C SER A 92 -7.80 0.63 4.32
N ALA A 93 -8.49 -0.22 3.54
CA ALA A 93 -9.79 0.06 2.96
C ALA A 93 -10.81 0.46 4.04
N PHE A 94 -10.85 -0.30 5.14
CA PHE A 94 -11.72 -0.05 6.26
C PHE A 94 -11.46 1.34 6.87
N CYS A 95 -10.22 1.62 7.29
CA CYS A 95 -9.89 2.90 7.93
C CYS A 95 -10.23 4.11 7.06
N HIS A 96 -9.87 4.06 5.78
CA HIS A 96 -10.12 5.17 4.87
C HIS A 96 -11.62 5.33 4.61
N SER A 97 -12.31 4.26 4.19
CA SER A 97 -13.74 4.36 3.85
C SER A 97 -14.60 4.81 5.02
N PHE A 98 -14.28 4.41 6.26
CA PHE A 98 -15.00 4.90 7.44
C PHE A 98 -14.69 6.36 7.76
N ALA A 99 -13.44 6.82 7.58
CA ALA A 99 -13.09 8.22 7.74
C ALA A 99 -13.84 9.10 6.73
N VAL A 100 -13.80 8.76 5.44
CA VAL A 100 -14.54 9.49 4.40
C VAL A 100 -16.04 9.43 4.63
N ARG A 101 -16.58 8.27 5.02
CA ARG A 101 -18.01 8.14 5.37
C ARG A 101 -18.42 9.11 6.49
N GLY A 102 -17.58 9.26 7.52
CA GLY A 102 -17.85 10.17 8.63
C GLY A 102 -18.04 11.61 8.16
N VAL A 103 -17.20 12.06 7.23
CA VAL A 103 -17.27 13.41 6.63
C VAL A 103 -18.47 13.54 5.69
N LEU A 104 -18.84 12.47 5.00
CA LEU A 104 -19.97 12.44 4.05
C LEU A 104 -21.33 12.15 4.70
N GLY A 105 -21.50 12.46 5.99
CA GLY A 105 -22.78 12.30 6.69
C GLY A 105 -23.29 10.85 6.77
N GLY A 106 -22.39 9.87 6.66
CA GLY A 106 -22.74 8.45 6.75
C GLY A 106 -23.07 7.76 5.43
N GLU A 107 -23.00 8.45 4.28
CA GLU A 107 -23.43 7.93 2.98
C GLU A 107 -22.42 6.95 2.35
N TRP A 108 -22.77 5.67 2.29
CA TRP A 108 -21.89 4.62 1.79
C TRP A 108 -21.63 4.67 0.28
N SER A 109 -22.64 5.03 -0.52
CA SER A 109 -22.55 5.10 -1.99
C SER A 109 -21.34 5.92 -2.44
N ARG A 110 -21.08 7.03 -1.74
CA ARG A 110 -20.00 8.00 -2.00
C ARG A 110 -18.68 7.63 -1.32
N ALA A 111 -18.70 6.83 -0.24
CA ALA A 111 -17.52 6.39 0.49
C ALA A 111 -16.88 5.08 -0.05
N THR A 112 -17.45 4.46 -1.09
CA THR A 112 -16.93 3.19 -1.65
C THR A 112 -15.65 3.35 -2.48
N GLY A 113 -15.27 4.57 -2.87
CA GLY A 113 -14.13 4.82 -3.77
C GLY A 113 -12.80 4.30 -3.21
N GLU A 114 -12.56 4.51 -1.93
CA GLU A 114 -11.33 4.08 -1.26
C GLU A 114 -11.28 2.56 -1.10
N ALA A 115 -12.40 1.93 -0.73
CA ALA A 115 -12.51 0.48 -0.69
C ALA A 115 -12.20 -0.16 -2.05
N LYS A 116 -12.75 0.39 -3.15
CA LYS A 116 -12.44 -0.07 -4.52
C LYS A 116 -10.96 0.11 -4.84
N PHE A 117 -10.38 1.26 -4.49
CA PHE A 117 -8.97 1.54 -4.72
C PHE A 117 -8.05 0.52 -4.02
N PHE A 118 -8.25 0.30 -2.72
CA PHE A 118 -7.42 -0.64 -1.96
C PHE A 118 -7.67 -2.09 -2.36
N ALA A 119 -8.91 -2.48 -2.71
CA ALA A 119 -9.20 -3.82 -3.21
C ALA A 119 -8.46 -4.10 -4.53
N ILE A 120 -8.50 -3.17 -5.49
CA ILE A 120 -7.79 -3.29 -6.78
C ILE A 120 -6.27 -3.42 -6.54
N ASN A 121 -5.71 -2.59 -5.65
CA ASN A 121 -4.29 -2.63 -5.36
C ASN A 121 -3.85 -3.91 -4.63
N GLY A 122 -4.65 -4.39 -3.66
CA GLY A 122 -4.38 -5.65 -2.97
C GLY A 122 -4.38 -6.82 -3.94
N PHE A 123 -5.38 -6.89 -4.83
CA PHE A 123 -5.42 -7.89 -5.89
C PHE A 123 -4.24 -7.77 -6.85
N ALA A 124 -3.88 -6.55 -7.27
CA ALA A 124 -2.75 -6.32 -8.16
C ALA A 124 -1.41 -6.81 -7.56
N VAL A 125 -1.20 -6.69 -6.24
CA VAL A 125 0.00 -7.21 -5.58
C VAL A 125 0.02 -8.74 -5.56
N VAL A 126 -1.13 -9.39 -5.31
CA VAL A 126 -1.22 -10.85 -5.36
C VAL A 126 -1.02 -11.35 -6.80
N PHE A 127 -1.65 -10.71 -7.76
CA PHE A 127 -1.52 -11.03 -9.18
C PHE A 127 -0.07 -10.86 -9.68
N GLU A 128 0.57 -9.74 -9.33
CA GLU A 128 1.98 -9.48 -9.64
C GLU A 128 2.89 -10.60 -9.12
N GLU A 129 2.67 -11.06 -7.88
CA GLU A 129 3.43 -12.16 -7.28
C GLU A 129 3.22 -13.48 -8.04
N VAL A 130 2.00 -13.79 -8.45
CA VAL A 130 1.68 -15.00 -9.23
C VAL A 130 2.39 -14.96 -10.58
N ILE A 131 2.26 -13.85 -11.33
CA ILE A 131 2.91 -13.69 -12.63
C ILE A 131 4.44 -13.76 -12.49
N TRP A 132 5.00 -13.10 -11.49
CA TRP A 132 6.44 -13.16 -11.20
C TRP A 132 6.92 -14.60 -10.98
N ARG A 133 6.20 -15.39 -10.17
CA ARG A 133 6.53 -16.79 -9.92
C ARG A 133 6.49 -17.64 -11.19
N LEU A 134 5.47 -17.45 -12.02
CA LEU A 134 5.34 -18.15 -13.30
C LEU A 134 6.49 -17.80 -14.25
N VAL A 135 6.82 -16.52 -14.37
CA VAL A 135 7.93 -16.02 -15.20
C VAL A 135 9.26 -16.59 -14.72
N ILE A 136 9.53 -16.56 -13.42
CA ILE A 136 10.76 -17.11 -12.85
C ILE A 136 10.84 -18.62 -13.02
N ALA A 137 9.73 -19.35 -12.82
CA ALA A 137 9.68 -20.79 -13.06
C ALA A 137 9.99 -21.13 -14.53
N GLN A 138 9.43 -20.37 -15.47
CA GLN A 138 9.70 -20.56 -16.90
C GLN A 138 11.16 -20.26 -17.25
N ARG A 139 11.73 -19.18 -16.71
CA ARG A 139 13.14 -18.81 -16.94
C ARG A 139 14.11 -19.85 -16.40
N LYS A 140 13.80 -20.45 -15.25
CA LYS A 140 14.56 -21.58 -14.70
C LYS A 140 14.54 -22.79 -15.63
N LYS A 141 13.37 -23.13 -16.18
CA LYS A 141 13.24 -24.25 -17.14
C LYS A 141 14.00 -24.00 -18.43
N SER A 142 14.06 -22.76 -18.92
CA SER A 142 14.75 -22.40 -20.16
C SER A 142 16.26 -22.24 -20.03
N GLY A 143 16.86 -22.52 -18.85
CA GLY A 143 18.30 -22.41 -18.62
C GLY A 143 18.88 -20.99 -18.75
N GLY A 144 18.05 -19.96 -18.77
CA GLY A 144 18.46 -18.58 -18.99
C GLY A 144 18.64 -17.78 -17.70
N GLY A 145 19.18 -16.56 -17.82
CA GLY A 145 19.26 -15.62 -16.71
C GLY A 145 17.90 -15.32 -16.08
N LEU A 146 17.85 -15.32 -14.74
CA LEU A 146 16.64 -15.06 -13.95
C LEU A 146 16.15 -13.61 -14.06
N ALA A 147 17.08 -12.68 -14.20
CA ALA A 147 16.82 -11.27 -14.40
C ALA A 147 16.98 -10.90 -15.89
N ARG A 148 16.11 -10.01 -16.37
CA ARG A 148 16.20 -9.41 -17.70
C ARG A 148 16.31 -7.89 -17.56
N TRP A 149 17.01 -7.27 -18.50
CA TRP A 149 17.23 -5.82 -18.53
C TRP A 149 15.90 -5.03 -18.53
N TYR A 150 14.83 -5.61 -19.09
CA TYR A 150 13.52 -5.00 -19.19
C TYR A 150 12.65 -5.15 -17.93
N ASP A 151 12.98 -6.03 -17.00
CA ASP A 151 12.10 -6.36 -15.86
C ASP A 151 11.75 -5.12 -15.03
N GLY A 152 12.75 -4.24 -14.82
CA GLY A 152 12.54 -3.00 -14.07
C GLY A 152 11.63 -2.00 -14.79
N TRP A 153 11.66 -1.97 -16.13
CA TRP A 153 10.81 -1.08 -16.92
C TRP A 153 9.37 -1.57 -16.97
N ILE A 154 9.17 -2.87 -17.19
CA ILE A 154 7.83 -3.49 -17.16
C ILE A 154 7.20 -3.30 -15.78
N GLY A 155 7.94 -3.60 -14.72
CA GLY A 155 7.46 -3.43 -13.35
C GLY A 155 7.11 -1.98 -13.00
N ARG A 156 7.87 -1.00 -13.53
CA ARG A 156 7.55 0.43 -13.43
C ARG A 156 6.25 0.78 -14.14
N ALA A 157 6.13 0.39 -15.41
CA ALA A 157 4.94 0.65 -16.20
C ALA A 157 3.69 0.04 -15.53
N TRP A 158 3.81 -1.19 -15.02
CA TRP A 158 2.76 -1.88 -14.30
C TRP A 158 2.29 -1.11 -13.05
N TRP A 159 3.20 -0.77 -12.12
CA TRP A 159 2.76 -0.13 -10.88
C TRP A 159 2.17 1.26 -11.12
N ILE A 160 2.73 2.04 -12.05
CA ILE A 160 2.20 3.34 -12.43
C ILE A 160 0.79 3.18 -13.01
N THR A 161 0.59 2.20 -13.88
CA THR A 161 -0.71 1.94 -14.52
C THR A 161 -1.76 1.57 -13.48
N VAL A 162 -1.45 0.65 -12.56
CA VAL A 162 -2.35 0.24 -11.47
C VAL A 162 -2.73 1.45 -10.60
N LEU A 163 -1.75 2.26 -10.21
CA LEU A 163 -1.96 3.44 -9.37
C LEU A 163 -2.79 4.51 -10.05
N LEU A 164 -2.51 4.85 -11.31
CA LEU A 164 -3.26 5.86 -12.04
C LEU A 164 -4.68 5.40 -12.36
N ALA A 165 -4.85 4.15 -12.79
CA ALA A 165 -6.16 3.60 -13.14
C ALA A 165 -7.07 3.48 -11.91
N SER A 166 -6.53 3.01 -10.78
CA SER A 166 -7.32 2.85 -9.55
C SER A 166 -7.47 4.17 -8.77
N GLY A 167 -6.48 5.07 -8.85
CA GLY A 167 -6.37 6.29 -8.04
C GLY A 167 -7.53 7.27 -8.25
N ARG A 168 -8.21 7.23 -9.41
CA ARG A 168 -9.42 8.02 -9.64
C ARG A 168 -10.52 7.72 -8.62
N ASN A 169 -10.66 6.47 -8.19
CA ASN A 169 -11.66 6.08 -7.19
C ASN A 169 -11.36 6.72 -5.83
N PHE A 170 -10.08 6.74 -5.47
CA PHE A 170 -9.58 7.34 -4.23
C PHE A 170 -9.74 8.86 -4.25
N ALA A 171 -9.28 9.52 -5.32
CA ALA A 171 -9.36 10.97 -5.48
C ALA A 171 -10.81 11.51 -5.45
N ARG A 172 -11.76 10.77 -6.03
CA ARG A 172 -13.19 11.15 -5.99
C ARG A 172 -13.74 11.21 -4.56
N GLY A 173 -13.37 10.24 -3.71
CA GLY A 173 -13.77 10.24 -2.30
C GLY A 173 -13.27 11.48 -1.57
N TRP A 174 -12.00 11.83 -1.78
CA TRP A 174 -11.38 13.00 -1.16
C TRP A 174 -11.96 14.34 -1.63
N VAL A 175 -12.21 14.48 -2.93
CA VAL A 175 -12.87 15.66 -3.48
C VAL A 175 -14.28 15.80 -2.92
N ALA A 176 -15.04 14.70 -2.87
CA ALA A 176 -16.39 14.70 -2.31
C ALA A 176 -16.41 15.05 -0.82
N ALA A 177 -15.39 14.62 -0.07
CA ALA A 177 -15.21 14.92 1.34
C ALA A 177 -14.67 16.33 1.61
N GLY A 178 -14.42 17.14 0.57
CA GLY A 178 -13.96 18.53 0.73
C GLY A 178 -12.48 18.67 1.06
N LEU A 179 -11.70 17.57 1.09
CA LEU A 179 -10.28 17.59 1.45
C LEU A 179 -9.47 18.52 0.53
N THR A 180 -9.79 18.56 -0.77
CA THR A 180 -9.13 19.47 -1.70
C THR A 180 -9.40 20.94 -1.40
N ARG A 181 -10.60 21.25 -0.88
CA ARG A 181 -10.97 22.60 -0.47
C ARG A 181 -10.18 23.00 0.78
N GLU A 182 -10.18 22.15 1.81
CA GLU A 182 -9.38 22.36 3.03
C GLU A 182 -7.88 22.53 2.73
N MET A 183 -7.32 21.70 1.86
CA MET A 183 -5.90 21.78 1.48
C MET A 183 -5.55 23.02 0.65
N SER A 184 -6.52 23.62 -0.06
CA SER A 184 -6.30 24.82 -0.88
C SER A 184 -6.64 26.11 -0.14
N GLY A 185 -7.16 26.04 1.09
CA GLY A 185 -7.56 27.21 1.87
C GLY A 185 -8.75 27.97 1.29
N MET A 186 -9.52 27.33 0.40
CA MET A 186 -10.79 27.83 -0.14
C MET A 186 -11.97 27.22 0.63
#